data_AF-A0A949Y0Q3-F1
#
_entry.id   AF-A0A949Y0Q3-F1
#
_cell.length_a   1.000
_cell.length_b   1.000
_cell.length_c   1.000
_cell.angle_alpha   90.00
_cell.angle_beta   90.00
_cell.angle_gamma   90.00
#
_symmetry.space_group_name_H-M   'P 1'
#
loop_
_entity.id
_entity.type
_entity.pdbx_description
1 polymer ?
#
loop_
_entity_poly.entity_id
_entity_poly.type
_entity_poly.pdbx_seq_one_letter_code
_entity_poly.pdbx_strand_id
1 'polypeptide(L)'
;MRSAIEASNHTPGNNTINLTVGGTYRITIPGANTGTNNSGAFTILPHGGNLTIVNTSGRGVTVDGNRLDRVFDINPAHNPNTPRFTVTLQGFTIQNGVAQPGDGPAGSGGGIRDQGNASLTLNNMIVTGNIATADGGGISMENLVSTPWTLTINNSRISNNHAGDAGGGVETDGSGNVIINPGTVIDSNTSLNQGAGIWLDAIQVGNVFQGANLTITGATITNNEALAAGNFGGGIGNAGNGAVTIRSSTVSHNFSGGVGGGFADEDNQGSLTVAASTFDNNTSVADGGGIAEGGRVTSISTSSIDHNSAGGNGGGLFVAGTTLTLQSSSVNDNTSGGNGGGIEVRTTGPNSTIANTFITGNRALNNAGANGGGIDAGSAFTGTLSLSNDSITLNFATNGGGVFWARADGSRVRAHNTNIAQNLLNNTNTSLISF
;
A
#
# COMPACT_ATOMS: atom_id res chain seq x y z
N MET A 1 -0.92 -31.17 12.33
CA MET A 1 -1.19 -30.27 11.19
C MET A 1 -1.15 -31.03 9.87
N ARG A 2 0.03 -31.46 9.38
CA ARG A 2 0.20 -32.16 8.08
C ARG A 2 -0.86 -33.24 7.82
N SER A 3 -1.01 -34.21 8.72
CA SER A 3 -1.99 -35.30 8.55
C SER A 3 -3.45 -34.83 8.49
N ALA A 4 -3.80 -33.74 9.17
CA ALA A 4 -5.15 -33.19 9.14
C ALA A 4 -5.44 -32.49 7.80
N ILE A 5 -4.45 -31.74 7.28
CA ILE A 5 -4.53 -31.13 5.94
C ILE A 5 -4.56 -32.21 4.86
N GLU A 6 -3.79 -33.29 5.03
CA GLU A 6 -3.81 -34.42 4.11
C GLU A 6 -5.19 -35.08 4.05
N ALA A 7 -5.81 -35.28 5.21
CA ALA A 7 -7.17 -35.79 5.30
C ALA A 7 -8.18 -34.83 4.63
N SER A 8 -8.07 -33.51 4.84
CA SER A 8 -8.98 -32.56 4.18
C SER A 8 -8.79 -32.53 2.67
N ASN A 9 -7.56 -32.62 2.17
CA ASN A 9 -7.26 -32.66 0.73
C ASN A 9 -7.92 -33.87 0.04
N HIS A 10 -8.12 -34.97 0.77
CA HIS A 10 -8.75 -36.21 0.28
C HIS A 10 -10.24 -36.35 0.64
N THR A 11 -10.82 -35.37 1.33
CA THR A 11 -12.21 -35.41 1.77
C THR A 11 -13.01 -34.34 1.03
N PRO A 12 -13.83 -34.70 0.01
CA PRO A 12 -14.66 -33.73 -0.69
C PRO A 12 -15.67 -33.04 0.23
N GLY A 13 -15.94 -31.76 -0.04
CA GLY A 13 -16.90 -30.94 0.71
C GLY A 13 -16.21 -29.90 1.61
N ASN A 14 -16.96 -29.12 2.36
CA ASN A 14 -16.37 -28.11 3.24
C ASN A 14 -15.78 -28.77 4.49
N ASN A 15 -14.49 -28.53 4.76
CA ASN A 15 -13.75 -29.13 5.86
C ASN A 15 -13.40 -28.12 6.96
N THR A 16 -13.27 -28.61 8.19
CA THR A 16 -12.78 -27.81 9.32
C THR A 16 -11.74 -28.58 10.12
N ILE A 17 -10.56 -27.98 10.30
CA ILE A 17 -9.49 -28.46 11.17
C ILE A 17 -9.52 -27.63 12.45
N ASN A 18 -9.86 -28.28 13.56
CA ASN A 18 -9.83 -27.68 14.90
C ASN A 18 -8.46 -27.91 15.54
N LEU A 19 -7.72 -26.84 15.81
CA LEU A 19 -6.48 -26.90 16.59
C LEU A 19 -6.85 -26.91 18.08
N THR A 20 -7.10 -28.11 18.60
CA THR A 20 -7.60 -28.36 19.96
C THR A 20 -6.52 -28.32 21.04
N VAL A 21 -5.25 -28.30 20.66
CA VAL A 21 -4.10 -28.30 21.58
C VAL A 21 -3.24 -27.08 21.30
N GLY A 22 -2.99 -26.29 22.34
CA GLY A 22 -2.08 -25.14 22.27
C GLY A 22 -0.62 -25.57 22.07
N GLY A 23 0.18 -24.71 21.45
CA GLY A 23 1.60 -24.95 21.21
C GLY A 23 2.03 -24.73 19.76
N THR A 24 3.20 -25.26 19.41
CA THR A 24 3.83 -25.04 18.11
C THR A 24 3.68 -26.26 17.20
N TYR A 25 3.04 -26.05 16.05
CA TYR A 25 2.98 -26.99 14.93
C TYR A 25 4.10 -26.65 13.94
N ARG A 26 5.27 -27.26 14.14
CA ARG A 26 6.50 -26.95 13.40
C ARG A 26 6.66 -27.79 12.14
N ILE A 27 7.16 -27.20 11.06
CA ILE A 27 7.68 -27.94 9.90
C ILE A 27 9.00 -28.62 10.31
N THR A 28 9.04 -29.95 10.23
CA THR A 28 10.23 -30.76 10.61
C THR A 28 10.79 -31.60 9.47
N ILE A 29 10.08 -31.66 8.33
CA ILE A 29 10.49 -32.42 7.15
C ILE A 29 10.90 -31.40 6.09
N PRO A 30 12.19 -31.27 5.75
CA PRO A 30 12.63 -30.35 4.71
C PRO A 30 12.05 -30.70 3.34
N GLY A 31 11.85 -29.70 2.49
CA GLY A 31 11.47 -29.89 1.09
C GLY A 31 10.84 -28.62 0.53
N ALA A 32 11.62 -27.75 -0.11
CA ALA A 32 11.11 -26.50 -0.64
C ALA A 32 10.24 -26.73 -1.88
N ASN A 33 9.08 -26.07 -1.94
CA ASN A 33 8.22 -25.99 -3.15
C ASN A 33 7.85 -27.34 -3.77
N THR A 34 7.58 -28.35 -2.94
CA THR A 34 7.24 -29.67 -3.48
C THR A 34 5.85 -29.73 -4.12
N GLY A 35 5.00 -28.73 -3.88
CA GLY A 35 3.60 -28.72 -4.32
C GLY A 35 2.76 -29.85 -3.71
N THR A 36 3.31 -30.56 -2.72
CA THR A 36 2.67 -31.68 -2.04
C THR A 36 2.79 -31.50 -0.54
N ASN A 37 1.90 -32.14 0.20
CA ASN A 37 1.90 -32.06 1.65
C ASN A 37 2.80 -33.15 2.30
N ASN A 38 3.72 -33.78 1.56
CA ASN A 38 4.62 -34.82 2.08
C ASN A 38 5.84 -34.26 2.85
N SER A 39 6.29 -33.07 2.48
CA SER A 39 7.44 -32.38 3.06
C SER A 39 7.32 -30.87 2.88
N GLY A 40 8.11 -30.08 3.61
CA GLY A 40 8.12 -28.62 3.47
C GLY A 40 6.81 -27.98 3.93
N ALA A 41 6.27 -27.09 3.11
CA ALA A 41 5.04 -26.36 3.37
C ALA A 41 3.85 -27.28 3.72
N PHE A 42 2.86 -26.69 4.39
CA PHE A 42 1.55 -27.29 4.54
C PHE A 42 0.72 -26.97 3.28
N THR A 43 0.62 -27.95 2.38
CA THR A 43 -0.04 -27.75 1.09
C THR A 43 -1.55 -28.01 1.17
N ILE A 44 -2.35 -27.02 0.77
CA ILE A 44 -3.81 -27.09 0.71
C ILE A 44 -4.24 -27.21 -0.75
N LEU A 45 -5.01 -28.25 -1.07
CA LEU A 45 -5.42 -28.58 -2.43
C LEU A 45 -6.92 -28.35 -2.65
N PRO A 46 -7.34 -27.96 -3.87
CA PRO A 46 -8.73 -27.61 -4.17
C PRO A 46 -9.72 -28.78 -4.08
N HIS A 47 -9.26 -30.02 -4.23
CA HIS A 47 -10.12 -31.21 -4.24
C HIS A 47 -10.87 -31.40 -2.91
N GLY A 48 -10.30 -30.88 -1.82
CA GLY A 48 -10.91 -30.88 -0.50
C GLY A 48 -11.97 -29.78 -0.29
N GLY A 49 -12.32 -28.99 -1.31
CA GLY A 49 -13.26 -27.88 -1.18
C GLY A 49 -12.77 -26.77 -0.24
N ASN A 50 -13.71 -26.02 0.35
CA ASN A 50 -13.37 -24.96 1.29
C ASN A 50 -12.76 -25.56 2.57
N LEU A 51 -11.72 -24.93 3.09
CA LEU A 51 -11.05 -25.36 4.32
C LEU A 51 -11.05 -24.25 5.36
N THR A 52 -11.53 -24.55 6.56
CA THR A 52 -11.33 -23.70 7.74
C THR A 52 -10.30 -24.34 8.68
N ILE A 53 -9.28 -23.60 9.08
CA ILE A 53 -8.37 -23.99 10.16
C ILE A 53 -8.56 -23.00 11.30
N VAL A 54 -8.96 -23.49 12.47
CA VAL A 54 -9.36 -22.65 13.59
C VAL A 54 -8.71 -23.09 14.90
N ASN A 55 -8.19 -22.13 15.66
CA ASN A 55 -7.72 -22.36 17.02
C ASN A 55 -8.90 -22.47 17.99
N THR A 56 -9.13 -23.67 18.50
CA THR A 56 -10.17 -23.96 19.51
C THR A 56 -9.57 -24.40 20.85
N SER A 57 -8.24 -24.35 20.99
CA SER A 57 -7.52 -24.85 22.16
C SER A 57 -7.70 -24.00 23.43
N GLY A 58 -8.18 -22.76 23.29
CA GLY A 58 -8.20 -21.76 24.36
C GLY A 58 -6.81 -21.28 24.79
N ARG A 59 -5.76 -21.64 24.04
CA ARG A 59 -4.35 -21.26 24.29
C ARG A 59 -3.71 -20.72 23.00
N GLY A 60 -2.50 -20.18 23.12
CA GLY A 60 -1.71 -19.76 21.96
C GLY A 60 -1.36 -20.94 21.06
N VAL A 61 -1.55 -20.77 19.75
CA VAL A 61 -1.15 -21.72 18.71
C VAL A 61 -0.25 -21.01 17.71
N THR A 62 0.86 -21.66 17.37
CA THR A 62 1.81 -21.20 16.37
C THR A 62 2.01 -22.28 15.31
N VAL A 63 1.92 -21.92 14.04
CA VAL A 63 2.35 -22.74 12.91
C VAL A 63 3.67 -22.16 12.42
N ASP A 64 4.74 -22.93 12.61
CA ASP A 64 6.13 -22.46 12.52
C ASP A 64 6.83 -23.12 11.35
N GLY A 65 7.24 -22.31 10.36
CA GLY A 65 7.96 -22.76 9.17
C GLY A 65 9.38 -23.24 9.47
N ASN A 66 9.90 -22.97 10.69
CA ASN A 66 11.21 -23.39 11.15
C ASN A 66 12.38 -22.93 10.25
N ARG A 67 12.16 -21.90 9.44
CA ARG A 67 13.07 -21.45 8.37
C ARG A 67 13.44 -22.56 7.37
N LEU A 68 12.64 -23.62 7.26
CA LEU A 68 12.92 -24.75 6.36
C LEU A 68 12.22 -24.59 5.01
N ASP A 69 11.01 -24.04 5.03
CA ASP A 69 10.19 -23.78 3.85
C ASP A 69 9.15 -22.72 4.23
N ARG A 70 8.37 -22.30 3.24
CA ARG A 70 7.16 -21.50 3.42
C ARG A 70 6.15 -22.23 4.31
N VAL A 71 5.29 -21.51 5.03
CA VAL A 71 4.38 -22.15 5.99
C VAL A 71 3.19 -22.82 5.30
N PHE A 72 2.43 -22.06 4.50
CA PHE A 72 1.27 -22.57 3.76
C PHE A 72 1.42 -22.34 2.26
N ASP A 73 1.11 -23.38 1.48
CA ASP A 73 1.06 -23.32 0.02
C ASP A 73 -0.33 -23.73 -0.46
N ILE A 74 -1.11 -22.76 -0.95
CA ILE A 74 -2.51 -22.96 -1.33
C ILE A 74 -2.58 -23.03 -2.85
N ASN A 75 -3.14 -24.14 -3.35
CA ASN A 75 -3.31 -24.42 -4.78
C ASN A 75 -2.01 -24.31 -5.63
N PRO A 76 -0.90 -24.96 -5.24
CA PRO A 76 0.41 -24.80 -5.91
C PRO A 76 0.47 -25.23 -7.37
N ALA A 77 -0.50 -26.02 -7.85
CA ALA A 77 -0.54 -26.45 -9.23
C ALA A 77 -1.00 -25.33 -10.19
N HIS A 78 -1.54 -24.22 -9.68
CA HIS A 78 -2.02 -23.07 -10.46
C HIS A 78 -2.88 -23.47 -11.68
N ASN A 79 -3.77 -24.45 -11.53
CA ASN A 79 -4.63 -24.89 -12.62
C ASN A 79 -5.82 -23.93 -12.77
N PRO A 80 -5.97 -23.21 -13.89
CA PRO A 80 -7.07 -22.23 -14.07
C PRO A 80 -8.46 -22.89 -14.15
N ASN A 81 -8.53 -24.20 -14.35
CA ASN A 81 -9.78 -24.98 -14.38
C ASN A 81 -10.16 -25.54 -13.00
N THR A 82 -9.32 -25.34 -11.98
CA THR A 82 -9.64 -25.70 -10.60
C THR A 82 -10.96 -25.02 -10.21
N PRO A 83 -11.90 -25.69 -9.51
CA PRO A 83 -13.06 -25.01 -8.94
C PRO A 83 -12.61 -24.01 -7.86
N ARG A 84 -13.23 -22.83 -7.82
CA ARG A 84 -12.95 -21.84 -6.76
C ARG A 84 -13.21 -22.45 -5.39
N PHE A 85 -12.31 -22.18 -4.45
CA PHE A 85 -12.47 -22.57 -3.07
C PHE A 85 -11.85 -21.51 -2.16
N THR A 86 -12.24 -21.53 -0.89
CA THR A 86 -11.79 -20.57 0.11
C THR A 86 -11.06 -21.28 1.24
N VAL A 87 -9.91 -20.74 1.63
CA VAL A 87 -9.20 -21.10 2.85
C VAL A 87 -9.45 -20.02 3.89
N THR A 88 -9.96 -20.42 5.06
CA THR A 88 -10.16 -19.55 6.22
C THR A 88 -9.22 -19.97 7.34
N LEU A 89 -8.36 -19.06 7.79
CA LEU A 89 -7.46 -19.27 8.92
C LEU A 89 -7.90 -18.39 10.09
N GLN A 90 -7.98 -18.96 11.30
CA GLN A 90 -8.54 -18.26 12.44
C GLN A 90 -7.81 -18.48 13.78
N GLY A 91 -7.34 -17.38 14.39
CA GLY A 91 -6.96 -17.34 15.79
C GLY A 91 -5.58 -17.93 16.13
N PHE A 92 -4.64 -17.97 15.19
CA PHE A 92 -3.29 -18.48 15.43
C PHE A 92 -2.19 -17.66 14.75
N THR A 93 -0.94 -17.94 15.10
CA THR A 93 0.26 -17.29 14.54
C THR A 93 0.87 -18.14 13.43
N ILE A 94 1.29 -17.50 12.34
CA ILE A 94 2.08 -18.05 11.23
C ILE A 94 3.43 -17.36 11.25
N GLN A 95 4.52 -18.11 11.40
CA GLN A 95 5.84 -17.51 11.51
C GLN A 95 6.98 -18.33 10.95
N ASN A 96 8.12 -17.65 10.76
CA ASN A 96 9.40 -18.23 10.38
C ASN A 96 9.34 -19.10 9.11
N GLY A 97 8.40 -18.83 8.20
CA GLY A 97 8.46 -19.43 6.88
C GLY A 97 9.53 -18.76 6.01
N VAL A 98 10.10 -19.53 5.09
CA VAL A 98 11.10 -19.07 4.12
C VAL A 98 10.75 -19.60 2.73
N ALA A 99 10.43 -18.71 1.80
CA ALA A 99 10.26 -19.06 0.39
C ALA A 99 11.54 -18.76 -0.41
N GLN A 100 11.99 -19.74 -1.19
CA GLN A 100 13.26 -19.72 -1.95
C GLN A 100 13.25 -20.83 -3.03
N PRO A 101 14.09 -20.75 -4.08
CA PRO A 101 15.01 -19.68 -4.40
C PRO A 101 14.48 -18.70 -5.45
N GLY A 102 15.14 -17.54 -5.52
CA GLY A 102 15.04 -16.63 -6.65
C GLY A 102 13.83 -15.72 -6.63
N ASP A 103 13.71 -14.97 -7.71
CA ASP A 103 12.68 -13.98 -7.98
C ASP A 103 11.64 -14.60 -8.94
N GLY A 104 10.50 -15.01 -8.39
CA GLY A 104 9.45 -15.76 -9.08
C GLY A 104 8.66 -16.66 -8.13
N PRO A 105 7.68 -17.44 -8.63
CA PRO A 105 6.65 -18.09 -7.79
C PRO A 105 7.14 -18.97 -6.65
N ALA A 106 8.27 -19.65 -6.86
CA ALA A 106 8.90 -20.50 -5.84
C ALA A 106 9.51 -19.69 -4.68
N GLY A 107 9.85 -18.43 -4.92
CA GLY A 107 10.47 -17.50 -3.99
C GLY A 107 9.48 -16.65 -3.19
N SER A 108 8.18 -16.69 -3.50
CA SER A 108 7.18 -15.79 -2.91
C SER A 108 6.42 -16.40 -1.73
N GLY A 109 5.84 -15.54 -0.90
CA GLY A 109 4.84 -15.91 0.09
C GLY A 109 5.37 -16.49 1.39
N GLY A 110 6.53 -16.08 1.90
CA GLY A 110 7.24 -16.74 3.00
C GLY A 110 6.35 -17.34 4.10
N GLY A 111 5.32 -16.62 4.55
CA GLY A 111 4.26 -17.17 5.39
C GLY A 111 3.24 -18.00 4.60
N ILE A 112 2.52 -17.34 3.70
CA ILE A 112 1.44 -17.92 2.90
C ILE A 112 1.65 -17.53 1.44
N ARG A 113 1.52 -18.49 0.52
CA ARG A 113 1.21 -18.16 -0.87
C ARG A 113 -0.02 -18.89 -1.37
N ASP A 114 -0.86 -18.14 -2.05
CA ASP A 114 -2.16 -18.55 -2.58
C ASP A 114 -2.19 -18.30 -4.08
N GLN A 115 -2.56 -19.32 -4.85
CA GLN A 115 -2.45 -19.31 -6.30
C GLN A 115 -3.75 -19.62 -7.03
N GLY A 116 -3.82 -19.10 -8.26
CA GLY A 116 -4.83 -19.43 -9.25
C GLY A 116 -6.18 -18.75 -9.00
N ASN A 117 -7.09 -19.45 -8.33
CA ASN A 117 -8.46 -18.98 -8.08
C ASN A 117 -8.97 -19.33 -6.68
N ALA A 118 -8.04 -19.59 -5.77
CA ALA A 118 -8.34 -19.70 -4.36
C ALA A 118 -8.61 -18.31 -3.77
N SER A 119 -9.23 -18.29 -2.60
CA SER A 119 -9.45 -17.06 -1.84
C SER A 119 -9.06 -17.31 -0.40
N LEU A 120 -8.47 -16.31 0.22
CA LEU A 120 -7.90 -16.41 1.55
C LEU A 120 -8.63 -15.48 2.50
N THR A 121 -9.08 -16.01 3.62
CA THR A 121 -9.65 -15.23 4.72
C THR A 121 -8.83 -15.44 5.98
N LEU A 122 -8.30 -14.35 6.55
CA LEU A 122 -7.56 -14.33 7.81
C LEU A 122 -8.40 -13.66 8.88
N ASN A 123 -8.69 -14.39 9.97
CA ASN A 123 -9.46 -13.89 11.10
C ASN A 123 -8.64 -13.95 12.39
N ASN A 124 -8.36 -12.82 13.04
CA ASN A 124 -7.61 -12.79 14.29
C ASN A 124 -6.25 -13.51 14.17
N MET A 125 -5.56 -13.27 13.06
CA MET A 125 -4.29 -13.92 12.73
C MET A 125 -3.10 -13.04 13.12
N ILE A 126 -1.97 -13.68 13.37
CA ILE A 126 -0.66 -13.02 13.37
C ILE A 126 0.19 -13.69 12.29
N VAL A 127 0.67 -12.93 11.30
CA VAL A 127 1.60 -13.40 10.27
C VAL A 127 2.91 -12.65 10.44
N THR A 128 3.96 -13.31 10.94
CA THR A 128 5.16 -12.59 11.37
C THR A 128 6.48 -13.32 11.21
N GLY A 129 7.56 -12.58 10.94
CA GLY A 129 8.91 -13.15 10.90
C GLY A 129 9.12 -14.09 9.71
N ASN A 130 8.34 -13.91 8.64
CA ASN A 130 8.43 -14.72 7.43
C ASN A 130 9.27 -14.00 6.36
N ILE A 131 9.93 -14.79 5.51
CA ILE A 131 10.89 -14.29 4.53
C ILE A 131 10.57 -14.90 3.16
N ALA A 132 10.53 -14.07 2.13
CA ALA A 132 10.48 -14.47 0.73
C ALA A 132 11.73 -13.93 0.02
N THR A 133 12.30 -14.70 -0.92
CA THR A 133 13.36 -14.19 -1.80
C THR A 133 12.81 -13.38 -2.98
N ALA A 134 11.54 -13.59 -3.32
CA ALA A 134 10.76 -12.79 -4.25
C ALA A 134 9.78 -11.93 -3.43
N ASP A 135 8.47 -12.12 -3.66
CA ASP A 135 7.43 -11.25 -3.14
C ASP A 135 6.69 -11.77 -1.92
N GLY A 136 5.95 -10.89 -1.27
CA GLY A 136 4.93 -11.32 -0.29
C GLY A 136 5.56 -12.03 0.90
N GLY A 137 6.50 -11.39 1.59
CA GLY A 137 7.22 -12.01 2.71
C GLY A 137 6.28 -12.67 3.72
N GLY A 138 5.18 -11.98 4.04
CA GLY A 138 4.08 -12.53 4.84
C GLY A 138 3.09 -13.33 3.99
N ILE A 139 2.48 -12.68 3.00
CA ILE A 139 1.41 -13.22 2.16
C ILE A 139 1.68 -12.84 0.71
N SER A 140 1.59 -13.79 -0.20
CA SER A 140 1.57 -13.56 -1.65
C SER A 140 0.32 -14.17 -2.27
N MET A 141 -0.34 -13.42 -3.15
CA MET A 141 -1.56 -13.84 -3.87
C MET A 141 -1.27 -13.90 -5.38
N GLU A 142 -0.58 -14.94 -5.84
CA GLU A 142 -0.13 -15.12 -7.23
C GLU A 142 -1.24 -15.63 -8.17
N ASN A 143 -1.97 -14.71 -8.78
CA ASN A 143 -3.18 -15.02 -9.52
C ASN A 143 -3.26 -14.32 -10.89
N LEU A 144 -4.09 -14.86 -11.78
CA LEU A 144 -4.23 -14.38 -13.15
C LEU A 144 -5.28 -13.27 -13.27
N VAL A 145 -5.13 -12.42 -14.30
CA VAL A 145 -6.06 -11.32 -14.65
C VAL A 145 -7.50 -11.73 -15.00
N SER A 146 -7.78 -13.02 -15.18
CA SER A 146 -9.09 -13.53 -15.60
C SER A 146 -9.78 -14.40 -14.56
N THR A 147 -9.18 -14.57 -13.38
CA THR A 147 -9.72 -15.38 -12.29
C THR A 147 -10.05 -14.48 -11.09
N PRO A 148 -11.32 -14.38 -10.66
CA PRO A 148 -11.63 -13.62 -9.47
C PRO A 148 -11.19 -14.41 -8.24
N TRP A 149 -10.41 -13.76 -7.40
CA TRP A 149 -9.98 -14.20 -6.08
C TRP A 149 -10.20 -13.07 -5.08
N THR A 150 -10.19 -13.39 -3.79
CA THR A 150 -10.30 -12.39 -2.73
C THR A 150 -9.39 -12.73 -1.56
N LEU A 151 -8.61 -11.74 -1.13
CA LEU A 151 -7.92 -11.76 0.15
C LEU A 151 -8.71 -10.90 1.13
N THR A 152 -9.19 -11.50 2.23
CA THR A 152 -9.86 -10.77 3.32
C THR A 152 -9.06 -10.89 4.60
N ILE A 153 -8.71 -9.76 5.21
CA ILE A 153 -7.93 -9.70 6.46
C ILE A 153 -8.77 -8.97 7.52
N ASN A 154 -9.16 -9.72 8.56
CA ASN A 154 -10.02 -9.26 9.64
C ASN A 154 -9.26 -9.25 10.96
N ASN A 155 -9.18 -8.09 11.61
CA ASN A 155 -8.64 -7.93 12.96
C ASN A 155 -7.34 -8.71 13.18
N SER A 156 -6.42 -8.61 12.21
CA SER A 156 -5.19 -9.42 12.16
C SER A 156 -3.96 -8.54 12.16
N ARG A 157 -2.79 -9.12 12.44
CA ARG A 157 -1.51 -8.43 12.39
C ARG A 157 -0.57 -9.09 11.40
N ILE A 158 -0.05 -8.35 10.43
CA ILE A 158 0.96 -8.80 9.46
C ILE A 158 2.20 -7.97 9.71
N SER A 159 3.23 -8.57 10.32
CA SER A 159 4.35 -7.78 10.81
C SER A 159 5.72 -8.44 10.78
N ASN A 160 6.79 -7.67 10.66
CA ASN A 160 8.17 -8.20 10.65
C ASN A 160 8.40 -9.24 9.55
N ASN A 161 7.74 -9.09 8.41
CA ASN A 161 7.98 -9.94 7.26
C ASN A 161 8.92 -9.24 6.27
N HIS A 162 9.64 -10.03 5.47
CA HIS A 162 10.64 -9.54 4.53
C HIS A 162 10.43 -10.16 3.15
N ALA A 163 10.38 -9.32 2.12
CA ALA A 163 10.42 -9.72 0.72
C ALA A 163 11.74 -9.27 0.07
N GLY A 164 12.28 -10.12 -0.80
CA GLY A 164 13.46 -9.82 -1.59
C GLY A 164 13.16 -8.92 -2.79
N ASP A 165 11.90 -8.83 -3.23
CA ASP A 165 11.45 -7.90 -4.26
C ASP A 165 10.37 -6.96 -3.72
N ALA A 166 9.09 -7.35 -3.74
CA ALA A 166 7.98 -6.48 -3.33
C ALA A 166 7.04 -7.07 -2.27
N GLY A 167 6.25 -6.21 -1.61
CA GLY A 167 5.19 -6.67 -0.71
C GLY A 167 5.69 -7.40 0.53
N GLY A 168 6.60 -6.80 1.31
CA GLY A 168 7.14 -7.40 2.53
C GLY A 168 6.06 -8.02 3.42
N GLY A 169 4.96 -7.31 3.63
CA GLY A 169 3.77 -7.81 4.31
C GLY A 169 2.85 -8.63 3.39
N VAL A 170 2.29 -7.96 2.38
CA VAL A 170 1.34 -8.52 1.42
C VAL A 170 1.76 -8.13 0.01
N GLU A 171 1.84 -9.10 -0.89
CA GLU A 171 1.84 -8.89 -2.34
C GLU A 171 0.61 -9.56 -2.96
N THR A 172 0.13 -8.99 -4.08
CA THR A 172 -0.88 -9.62 -4.92
C THR A 172 -0.66 -9.41 -6.41
N ASP A 173 -0.96 -10.44 -7.20
CA ASP A 173 -0.96 -10.43 -8.66
C ASP A 173 -2.38 -10.46 -9.26
N GLY A 174 -2.54 -9.77 -10.39
CA GLY A 174 -3.75 -9.85 -11.21
C GLY A 174 -4.94 -9.09 -10.64
N SER A 175 -6.14 -9.35 -11.15
CA SER A 175 -7.31 -8.46 -11.04
C SER A 175 -8.31 -8.82 -9.92
N GLY A 176 -7.81 -9.28 -8.77
CA GLY A 176 -8.66 -9.66 -7.63
C GLY A 176 -9.08 -8.52 -6.72
N ASN A 177 -9.51 -8.89 -5.51
CA ASN A 177 -9.91 -7.93 -4.48
C ASN A 177 -9.18 -8.21 -3.16
N VAL A 178 -8.61 -7.17 -2.56
CA VAL A 178 -8.01 -7.18 -1.23
C VAL A 178 -8.86 -6.34 -0.31
N ILE A 179 -9.34 -6.94 0.78
CA ILE A 179 -10.23 -6.31 1.76
C ILE A 179 -9.55 -6.37 3.13
N ILE A 180 -9.18 -5.20 3.64
CA ILE A 180 -8.55 -5.03 4.94
C ILE A 180 -9.53 -4.35 5.87
N ASN A 181 -10.05 -5.13 6.82
CA ASN A 181 -11.12 -4.73 7.70
C ASN A 181 -10.61 -4.16 9.04
N PRO A 182 -11.49 -3.49 9.81
CA PRO A 182 -11.11 -2.78 11.02
C PRO A 182 -10.34 -3.61 12.03
N GLY A 183 -9.43 -2.95 12.75
CA GLY A 183 -8.56 -3.57 13.75
C GLY A 183 -7.34 -4.28 13.16
N THR A 184 -7.24 -4.38 11.84
CA THR A 184 -6.04 -4.94 11.19
C THR A 184 -4.86 -3.97 11.27
N VAL A 185 -3.67 -4.51 11.52
CA VAL A 185 -2.41 -3.78 11.55
C VAL A 185 -1.40 -4.45 10.62
N ILE A 186 -0.82 -3.68 9.68
CA ILE A 186 0.28 -4.11 8.82
C ILE A 186 1.48 -3.24 9.14
N ASP A 187 2.51 -3.83 9.76
CA ASP A 187 3.60 -3.02 10.27
C ASP A 187 4.97 -3.68 10.31
N SER A 188 6.02 -2.86 10.29
CA SER A 188 7.40 -3.34 10.42
C SER A 188 7.78 -4.36 9.33
N ASN A 189 7.13 -4.31 8.16
CA ASN A 189 7.47 -5.15 7.04
C ASN A 189 8.49 -4.44 6.14
N THR A 190 9.35 -5.22 5.51
CA THR A 190 10.43 -4.69 4.66
C THR A 190 10.40 -5.36 3.31
N SER A 191 10.69 -4.59 2.27
CA SER A 191 10.99 -5.12 0.95
C SER A 191 12.27 -4.46 0.43
N LEU A 192 13.01 -5.17 -0.42
CA LEU A 192 14.17 -4.55 -1.05
C LEU A 192 13.73 -3.53 -2.09
N ASN A 193 12.66 -3.77 -2.85
CA ASN A 193 12.26 -2.92 -3.97
C ASN A 193 11.00 -2.09 -3.70
N GLN A 194 9.80 -2.66 -3.81
CA GLN A 194 8.54 -1.88 -3.75
C GLN A 194 7.56 -2.36 -2.66
N GLY A 195 6.62 -1.50 -2.27
CA GLY A 195 5.40 -1.87 -1.55
C GLY A 195 5.59 -2.62 -0.23
N ALA A 196 6.50 -2.19 0.65
CA ALA A 196 6.91 -3.00 1.79
C ALA A 196 5.76 -3.46 2.70
N GLY A 197 4.75 -2.63 2.91
CA GLY A 197 3.53 -3.04 3.60
C GLY A 197 2.63 -3.88 2.69
N ILE A 198 2.13 -3.25 1.63
CA ILE A 198 1.26 -3.85 0.62
C ILE A 198 1.76 -3.47 -0.77
N TRP A 199 1.94 -4.46 -1.63
CA TRP A 199 2.16 -4.27 -3.07
C TRP A 199 1.00 -4.88 -3.86
N LEU A 200 0.33 -4.06 -4.67
CA LEU A 200 -0.64 -4.52 -5.66
C LEU A 200 0.08 -4.57 -7.01
N ASP A 201 0.65 -5.73 -7.32
CA ASP A 201 1.33 -5.93 -8.59
C ASP A 201 0.34 -5.98 -9.75
N ALA A 202 0.86 -5.77 -10.95
CA ALA A 202 0.08 -5.67 -12.16
C ALA A 202 0.57 -6.60 -13.26
N ILE A 203 -0.38 -7.26 -13.90
CA ILE A 203 -0.12 -8.06 -15.09
C ILE A 203 -0.48 -7.24 -16.32
N GLN A 204 0.50 -6.99 -17.18
CA GLN A 204 0.30 -6.26 -18.42
C GLN A 204 -0.50 -7.09 -19.44
N VAL A 205 -1.62 -6.55 -19.91
CA VAL A 205 -2.43 -7.10 -21.02
C VAL A 205 -2.65 -6.03 -22.08
N GLY A 206 -1.87 -6.12 -23.16
CA GLY A 206 -1.81 -5.05 -24.15
C GLY A 206 -1.23 -3.79 -23.53
N ASN A 207 -1.97 -2.68 -23.57
CA ASN A 207 -1.55 -1.38 -23.02
C ASN A 207 -2.11 -1.11 -21.62
N VAL A 208 -2.66 -2.13 -20.94
CA VAL A 208 -3.29 -1.99 -19.62
C VAL A 208 -2.56 -2.86 -18.62
N PHE A 209 -2.13 -2.27 -17.53
CA PHE A 209 -1.53 -2.97 -16.40
C PHE A 209 -2.65 -3.30 -15.43
N GLN A 210 -3.05 -4.58 -15.35
CA GLN A 210 -4.19 -5.01 -14.56
C GLN A 210 -3.73 -5.43 -13.17
N GLY A 211 -4.15 -4.67 -12.15
CA GLY A 211 -3.86 -4.95 -10.74
C GLY A 211 -5.13 -5.14 -9.91
N ALA A 212 -4.95 -5.56 -8.67
CA ALA A 212 -6.05 -5.83 -7.76
C ALA A 212 -6.70 -4.54 -7.24
N ASN A 213 -7.98 -4.62 -6.88
CA ASN A 213 -8.60 -3.55 -6.11
C ASN A 213 -8.28 -3.72 -4.62
N LEU A 214 -8.00 -2.62 -3.93
CA LEU A 214 -7.73 -2.61 -2.49
C LEU A 214 -8.74 -1.75 -1.76
N THR A 215 -9.40 -2.33 -0.75
CA THR A 215 -10.24 -1.60 0.19
C THR A 215 -9.70 -1.75 1.60
N ILE A 216 -9.28 -0.64 2.21
CA ILE A 216 -8.84 -0.56 3.60
C ILE A 216 -9.88 0.22 4.40
N THR A 217 -10.36 -0.36 5.50
CA THR A 217 -11.26 0.31 6.44
C THR A 217 -10.79 0.09 7.87
N GLY A 218 -10.64 1.17 8.65
CA GLY A 218 -10.38 1.05 10.10
C GLY A 218 -9.06 0.37 10.46
N ALA A 219 -8.06 0.40 9.56
CA ALA A 219 -6.80 -0.31 9.72
C ALA A 219 -5.61 0.64 9.93
N THR A 220 -4.48 0.08 10.35
CA THR A 220 -3.22 0.80 10.51
C THR A 220 -2.13 0.18 9.64
N ILE A 221 -1.52 0.97 8.77
CA ILE A 221 -0.37 0.59 7.93
C ILE A 221 0.83 1.44 8.38
N THR A 222 1.82 0.84 9.05
CA THR A 222 2.85 1.65 9.70
C THR A 222 4.24 1.04 9.78
N ASN A 223 5.30 1.85 9.79
CA ASN A 223 6.68 1.39 9.91
C ASN A 223 7.07 0.36 8.84
N ASN A 224 6.52 0.46 7.63
CA ASN A 224 6.93 -0.40 6.52
C ASN A 224 8.00 0.31 5.68
N GLU A 225 9.03 -0.41 5.28
CA GLU A 225 10.23 0.17 4.64
C GLU A 225 10.56 -0.53 3.32
N ALA A 226 10.38 0.18 2.21
CA ALA A 226 10.84 -0.21 0.88
C ALA A 226 12.20 0.45 0.63
N LEU A 227 13.27 -0.35 0.52
CA LEU A 227 14.63 0.15 0.74
C LEU A 227 15.34 0.70 -0.51
N ALA A 228 15.03 0.19 -1.70
CA ALA A 228 15.75 0.54 -2.91
C ALA A 228 15.40 1.94 -3.44
N ALA A 229 16.41 2.58 -4.00
CA ALA A 229 16.27 3.87 -4.65
C ALA A 229 15.48 3.75 -5.96
N GLY A 230 14.57 4.69 -6.22
CA GLY A 230 13.83 4.78 -7.48
C GLY A 230 12.57 3.92 -7.58
N ASN A 231 12.20 3.24 -6.49
CA ASN A 231 11.05 2.34 -6.43
C ASN A 231 9.83 2.99 -5.73
N PHE A 232 8.71 2.26 -5.64
CA PHE A 232 7.39 2.83 -5.32
C PHE A 232 6.81 2.27 -4.02
N GLY A 233 6.19 3.15 -3.23
CA GLY A 233 5.25 2.78 -2.17
C GLY A 233 5.91 2.17 -0.94
N GLY A 234 6.16 2.98 0.10
CA GLY A 234 6.66 2.45 1.37
C GLY A 234 5.60 1.64 2.11
N GLY A 235 4.46 2.26 2.37
CA GLY A 235 3.31 1.62 3.00
C GLY A 235 2.51 0.78 2.01
N ILE A 236 2.04 1.42 0.94
CA ILE A 236 1.15 0.84 -0.07
C ILE A 236 1.67 1.25 -1.46
N GLY A 237 1.81 0.29 -2.36
CA GLY A 237 2.07 0.55 -3.77
C GLY A 237 1.02 -0.09 -4.66
N ASN A 238 0.71 0.59 -5.76
CA ASN A 238 -0.20 0.13 -6.79
C ASN A 238 0.49 0.24 -8.16
N ALA A 239 0.81 -0.89 -8.77
CA ALA A 239 1.38 -0.92 -10.11
C ALA A 239 0.30 -0.82 -11.20
N GLY A 240 -0.91 -1.30 -10.91
CA GLY A 240 -1.93 -1.49 -11.93
C GLY A 240 -3.00 -0.42 -11.99
N ASN A 241 -4.02 -0.71 -12.79
CA ASN A 241 -5.26 0.07 -12.90
C ASN A 241 -6.26 -0.17 -11.75
N GLY A 242 -5.84 -0.86 -10.69
CA GLY A 242 -6.66 -1.18 -9.53
C GLY A 242 -7.17 0.08 -8.82
N ALA A 243 -8.40 0.00 -8.31
CA ALA A 243 -8.95 1.05 -7.46
C ALA A 243 -8.51 0.82 -6.02
N VAL A 244 -7.88 1.85 -5.43
CA VAL A 244 -7.46 1.84 -4.02
C VAL A 244 -8.36 2.78 -3.22
N THR A 245 -9.06 2.23 -2.24
CA THR A 245 -9.94 2.96 -1.33
C THR A 245 -9.45 2.81 0.11
N ILE A 246 -9.14 3.92 0.77
CA ILE A 246 -8.66 3.97 2.16
C ILE A 246 -9.63 4.80 2.98
N ARG A 247 -10.28 4.18 3.97
CA ARG A 247 -11.30 4.83 4.79
C ARG A 247 -11.04 4.65 6.28
N SER A 248 -11.21 5.70 7.07
CA SER A 248 -11.14 5.62 8.53
C SER A 248 -9.85 4.94 9.02
N SER A 249 -8.75 5.11 8.30
CA SER A 249 -7.51 4.35 8.47
C SER A 249 -6.32 5.27 8.72
N THR A 250 -5.24 4.71 9.26
CA THR A 250 -3.97 5.41 9.49
C THR A 250 -2.87 4.78 8.65
N VAL A 251 -2.18 5.59 7.86
CA VAL A 251 -0.97 5.22 7.12
C VAL A 251 0.15 6.10 7.64
N SER A 252 1.08 5.55 8.43
CA SER A 252 2.07 6.40 9.10
C SER A 252 3.45 5.79 9.26
N HIS A 253 4.49 6.63 9.32
CA HIS A 253 5.86 6.18 9.54
C HIS A 253 6.35 5.16 8.49
N ASN A 254 5.80 5.20 7.28
CA ASN A 254 6.26 4.33 6.20
C ASN A 254 7.37 5.03 5.40
N PHE A 255 8.32 4.27 4.88
CA PHE A 255 9.48 4.76 4.17
C PHE A 255 9.57 4.15 2.76
N SER A 256 9.81 5.00 1.76
CA SER A 256 10.15 4.60 0.40
C SER A 256 11.50 5.19 0.00
N GLY A 257 12.42 4.33 -0.45
CA GLY A 257 13.67 4.74 -1.10
C GLY A 257 13.45 5.45 -2.44
N GLY A 258 12.24 5.42 -3.01
CA GLY A 258 11.85 6.23 -4.17
C GLY A 258 10.67 7.13 -3.86
N VAL A 259 9.53 6.91 -4.51
CA VAL A 259 8.33 7.75 -4.43
C VAL A 259 7.26 7.16 -3.50
N GLY A 260 6.44 8.05 -2.91
CA GLY A 260 5.26 7.66 -2.14
C GLY A 260 5.59 6.93 -0.84
N GLY A 261 5.95 7.66 0.22
CA GLY A 261 6.29 7.05 1.51
C GLY A 261 5.11 6.26 2.09
N GLY A 262 3.92 6.86 2.09
CA GLY A 262 2.68 6.21 2.52
C GLY A 262 2.01 5.43 1.39
N PHE A 263 1.81 6.08 0.24
CA PHE A 263 1.18 5.50 -0.95
C PHE A 263 1.88 5.93 -2.25
N ALA A 264 2.02 5.02 -3.22
CA ALA A 264 2.47 5.32 -4.59
C ALA A 264 1.64 4.59 -5.67
N ASP A 265 1.43 5.24 -6.80
CA ASP A 265 0.94 4.65 -8.06
C ASP A 265 2.06 4.68 -9.11
N GLU A 266 2.53 3.51 -9.55
CA GLU A 266 3.74 3.38 -10.40
C GLU A 266 3.45 3.68 -11.87
N ASP A 267 2.45 3.00 -12.46
CA ASP A 267 2.18 3.13 -13.89
C ASP A 267 1.11 4.19 -14.23
N ASN A 268 0.72 5.02 -13.26
CA ASN A 268 -0.20 6.15 -13.47
C ASN A 268 -1.56 5.72 -14.05
N GLN A 269 -1.98 4.49 -13.80
CA GLN A 269 -3.22 3.90 -14.31
C GLN A 269 -4.26 3.68 -13.22
N GLY A 270 -3.85 3.77 -11.95
CA GLY A 270 -4.69 3.55 -10.79
C GLY A 270 -5.72 4.67 -10.56
N SER A 271 -6.45 4.48 -9.47
CA SER A 271 -7.21 5.56 -8.86
C SER A 271 -7.19 5.44 -7.35
N LEU A 272 -7.03 6.57 -6.68
CA LEU A 272 -6.97 6.66 -5.23
C LEU A 272 -8.16 7.42 -4.67
N THR A 273 -8.88 6.78 -3.74
CA THR A 273 -9.91 7.42 -2.90
C THR A 273 -9.54 7.31 -1.43
N VAL A 274 -9.38 8.44 -0.76
CA VAL A 274 -9.10 8.54 0.68
C VAL A 274 -10.22 9.28 1.38
N ALA A 275 -10.75 8.71 2.45
CA ALA A 275 -11.82 9.33 3.23
C ALA A 275 -11.61 9.14 4.74
N ALA A 276 -11.81 10.19 5.53
CA ALA A 276 -11.75 10.10 7.00
C ALA A 276 -10.45 9.46 7.52
N SER A 277 -9.32 9.63 6.83
CA SER A 277 -8.07 8.88 7.09
C SER A 277 -6.91 9.82 7.40
N THR A 278 -5.83 9.25 7.93
CA THR A 278 -4.61 9.98 8.30
C THR A 278 -3.41 9.40 7.58
N PHE A 279 -2.65 10.27 6.91
CA PHE A 279 -1.32 10.02 6.37
C PHE A 279 -0.33 10.85 7.16
N ASP A 280 0.44 10.23 8.06
CA ASP A 280 1.26 10.96 9.03
C ASP A 280 2.71 10.45 9.09
N ASN A 281 3.69 11.35 9.11
CA ASN A 281 5.11 10.99 9.27
C ASN A 281 5.63 9.96 8.24
N ASN A 282 5.06 9.92 7.03
CA ASN A 282 5.61 9.08 5.97
C ASN A 282 6.74 9.80 5.23
N THR A 283 7.73 9.05 4.77
CA THR A 283 8.92 9.60 4.14
C THR A 283 9.20 8.94 2.78
N SER A 284 9.48 9.76 1.77
CA SER A 284 10.01 9.32 0.49
C SER A 284 11.33 10.04 0.18
N VAL A 285 12.26 9.35 -0.49
CA VAL A 285 13.51 9.99 -0.93
C VAL A 285 13.28 10.84 -2.19
N ALA A 286 12.32 10.48 -3.03
CA ALA A 286 11.90 11.22 -4.21
C ALA A 286 10.63 12.03 -3.91
N ASP A 287 9.59 11.93 -4.76
CA ASP A 287 8.36 12.72 -4.65
C ASP A 287 7.32 12.07 -3.72
N GLY A 288 6.41 12.88 -3.17
CA GLY A 288 5.24 12.44 -2.41
C GLY A 288 5.61 11.74 -1.11
N GLY A 289 5.93 12.49 -0.06
CA GLY A 289 6.29 11.90 1.25
C GLY A 289 5.12 11.09 1.83
N GLY A 290 3.92 11.67 1.79
CA GLY A 290 2.68 10.99 2.14
C GLY A 290 2.15 10.14 0.98
N ILE A 291 1.77 10.82 -0.10
CA ILE A 291 1.07 10.23 -1.25
C ILE A 291 1.75 10.73 -2.54
N ALA A 292 2.11 9.80 -3.42
CA ALA A 292 2.47 10.08 -4.81
C ALA A 292 1.44 9.41 -5.73
N GLU A 293 0.69 10.19 -6.49
CA GLU A 293 -0.38 9.68 -7.35
C GLU A 293 -0.30 10.28 -8.75
N GLY A 294 -0.20 9.42 -9.77
CA GLY A 294 -0.27 9.83 -11.17
C GLY A 294 -1.44 9.24 -11.93
N GLY A 295 -2.27 8.43 -11.27
CA GLY A 295 -3.50 7.87 -11.80
C GLY A 295 -4.51 8.89 -12.31
N ARG A 296 -5.59 8.40 -12.93
CA ARG A 296 -6.57 9.27 -13.59
C ARG A 296 -7.33 10.16 -12.60
N VAL A 297 -7.62 9.65 -11.40
CA VAL A 297 -8.42 10.38 -10.40
C VAL A 297 -7.88 10.13 -9.00
N THR A 298 -7.56 11.24 -8.34
CA THR A 298 -7.24 11.29 -6.90
C THR A 298 -8.37 12.01 -6.17
N SER A 299 -9.01 11.37 -5.20
CA SER A 299 -10.05 11.97 -4.37
C SER A 299 -9.72 11.79 -2.89
N ILE A 300 -9.57 12.89 -2.17
CA ILE A 300 -9.23 12.90 -0.75
C ILE A 300 -10.25 13.77 -0.02
N SER A 301 -10.87 13.23 1.02
CA SER A 301 -11.91 13.94 1.77
C SER A 301 -11.84 13.70 3.27
N THR A 302 -12.13 14.73 4.07
CA THR A 302 -12.19 14.61 5.55
C THR A 302 -10.93 13.97 6.14
N SER A 303 -9.76 14.22 5.56
CA SER A 303 -8.53 13.48 5.88
C SER A 303 -7.39 14.40 6.29
N SER A 304 -6.39 13.85 6.98
CA SER A 304 -5.15 14.56 7.36
C SER A 304 -3.98 13.99 6.59
N ILE A 305 -3.14 14.86 6.03
CA ILE A 305 -1.87 14.53 5.38
C ILE A 305 -0.81 15.39 6.05
N ASP A 306 -0.25 14.89 7.16
CA ASP A 306 0.54 15.70 8.06
C ASP A 306 1.95 15.16 8.29
N HIS A 307 2.91 16.04 8.57
CA HIS A 307 4.29 15.69 8.94
C HIS A 307 5.02 14.77 7.94
N ASN A 308 4.57 14.68 6.69
CA ASN A 308 5.22 13.83 5.70
C ASN A 308 6.40 14.55 5.07
N SER A 309 7.40 13.79 4.63
CA SER A 309 8.65 14.32 4.09
C SER A 309 9.02 13.70 2.76
N ALA A 310 9.30 14.53 1.75
CA ALA A 310 9.81 14.12 0.45
C ALA A 310 11.20 14.72 0.25
N GLY A 311 12.18 13.95 -0.26
CA GLY A 311 13.45 14.52 -0.72
C GLY A 311 13.29 15.31 -2.03
N GLY A 312 12.30 14.93 -2.85
CA GLY A 312 11.83 15.62 -4.04
C GLY A 312 10.65 16.56 -3.75
N ASN A 313 9.63 16.52 -4.61
CA ASN A 313 8.49 17.43 -4.59
C ASN A 313 7.29 16.84 -3.85
N GLY A 314 6.41 17.71 -3.33
CA GLY A 314 5.17 17.27 -2.68
C GLY A 314 5.45 16.57 -1.35
N GLY A 315 5.80 17.33 -0.30
CA GLY A 315 6.11 16.75 1.00
C GLY A 315 4.95 15.90 1.54
N GLY A 316 3.74 16.43 1.45
CA GLY A 316 2.51 15.70 1.74
C GLY A 316 2.02 14.92 0.53
N LEU A 317 1.75 15.64 -0.57
CA LEU A 317 1.09 15.12 -1.75
C LEU A 317 1.82 15.53 -3.03
N PHE A 318 2.11 14.56 -3.88
CA PHE A 318 2.53 14.76 -5.26
C PHE A 318 1.45 14.22 -6.19
N VAL A 319 0.87 15.06 -7.05
CA VAL A 319 -0.17 14.63 -8.01
C VAL A 319 0.21 14.94 -9.44
N ALA A 320 0.49 13.92 -10.24
CA ALA A 320 0.81 14.03 -11.67
C ALA A 320 -0.31 13.52 -12.59
N GLY A 321 -1.44 13.13 -12.01
CA GLY A 321 -2.57 12.56 -12.71
C GLY A 321 -3.45 13.52 -13.49
N THR A 322 -4.66 13.10 -13.83
CA THR A 322 -5.59 13.99 -14.56
C THR A 322 -6.31 14.96 -13.64
N THR A 323 -6.80 14.50 -12.48
CA THR A 323 -7.64 15.31 -11.58
C THR A 323 -7.32 15.05 -10.12
N LEU A 324 -7.18 16.14 -9.34
CA LEU A 324 -7.16 16.12 -7.88
C LEU A 324 -8.46 16.69 -7.33
N THR A 325 -9.13 15.98 -6.42
CA THR A 325 -10.16 16.53 -5.53
C THR A 325 -9.69 16.39 -4.10
N LEU A 326 -9.45 17.51 -3.41
CA LEU A 326 -9.11 17.53 -1.98
C LEU A 326 -10.14 18.38 -1.23
N GLN A 327 -10.90 17.76 -0.32
CA GLN A 327 -12.03 18.43 0.31
C GLN A 327 -12.07 18.24 1.83
N SER A 328 -12.39 19.31 2.57
CA SER A 328 -12.64 19.25 4.01
C SER A 328 -11.49 18.59 4.78
N SER A 329 -10.25 18.83 4.35
CA SER A 329 -9.07 18.08 4.78
C SER A 329 -8.00 19.00 5.37
N SER A 330 -6.91 18.42 5.85
CA SER A 330 -5.70 19.10 6.28
C SER A 330 -4.47 18.57 5.55
N VAL A 331 -3.57 19.49 5.18
CA VAL A 331 -2.23 19.20 4.70
C VAL A 331 -1.27 20.05 5.53
N ASN A 332 -0.76 19.51 6.63
CA ASN A 332 0.00 20.31 7.60
C ASN A 332 1.42 19.83 7.83
N ASP A 333 2.33 20.79 8.05
CA ASP A 333 3.68 20.53 8.54
C ASP A 333 4.48 19.52 7.69
N ASN A 334 4.15 19.42 6.40
CA ASN A 334 4.87 18.58 5.47
C ASN A 334 6.10 19.30 4.94
N THR A 335 7.14 18.54 4.59
CA THR A 335 8.42 19.08 4.11
C THR A 335 8.80 18.47 2.78
N SER A 336 9.20 19.29 1.81
CA SER A 336 9.79 18.84 0.56
C SER A 336 11.21 19.39 0.41
N GLY A 337 12.13 18.54 -0.07
CA GLY A 337 13.47 18.93 -0.49
C GLY A 337 13.49 19.60 -1.86
N GLY A 338 12.39 19.51 -2.62
CA GLY A 338 12.13 20.14 -3.92
C GLY A 338 11.11 21.27 -3.84
N ASN A 339 10.02 21.17 -4.60
CA ASN A 339 8.89 22.11 -4.63
C ASN A 339 7.67 21.53 -3.91
N GLY A 340 6.64 22.35 -3.66
CA GLY A 340 5.38 21.87 -3.10
C GLY A 340 5.58 21.29 -1.70
N GLY A 341 5.88 22.13 -0.71
CA GLY A 341 6.14 21.67 0.66
C GLY A 341 4.97 20.82 1.18
N GLY A 342 3.74 21.30 0.95
CA GLY A 342 2.52 20.54 1.17
C GLY A 342 2.16 19.71 -0.06
N ILE A 343 1.86 20.40 -1.16
CA ILE A 343 1.29 19.81 -2.37
C ILE A 343 2.07 20.26 -3.61
N GLU A 344 2.54 19.31 -4.41
CA GLU A 344 2.95 19.53 -5.80
C GLU A 344 1.80 19.10 -6.72
N VAL A 345 1.28 20.03 -7.51
CA VAL A 345 0.20 19.78 -8.47
C VAL A 345 0.76 19.84 -9.89
N ARG A 346 0.76 18.71 -10.58
CA ARG A 346 1.08 18.56 -12.01
C ARG A 346 -0.09 18.05 -12.84
N THR A 347 -1.31 18.20 -12.32
CA THR A 347 -2.50 17.68 -13.00
C THR A 347 -2.74 18.33 -14.35
N THR A 348 -3.23 17.56 -15.32
CA THR A 348 -3.46 18.01 -16.70
C THR A 348 -4.92 18.31 -17.03
N GLY A 349 -5.87 17.85 -16.21
CA GLY A 349 -7.31 18.00 -16.44
C GLY A 349 -7.87 19.37 -16.02
N PRO A 350 -9.08 19.72 -16.48
CA PRO A 350 -9.69 21.03 -16.22
C PRO A 350 -10.41 21.15 -14.87
N ASN A 351 -10.40 20.11 -14.04
CA ASN A 351 -11.33 19.96 -12.91
C ASN A 351 -10.64 19.70 -11.56
N SER A 352 -9.37 20.05 -11.39
CA SER A 352 -8.72 19.89 -10.08
C SER A 352 -9.29 20.91 -9.09
N THR A 353 -9.66 20.45 -7.89
CA THR A 353 -10.24 21.28 -6.83
C THR A 353 -9.59 21.00 -5.48
N ILE A 354 -9.36 22.07 -4.72
CA ILE A 354 -9.09 22.03 -3.28
C ILE A 354 -10.18 22.90 -2.64
N ALA A 355 -10.87 22.37 -1.63
CA ALA A 355 -11.96 23.10 -1.00
C ALA A 355 -12.11 22.81 0.49
N ASN A 356 -12.43 23.85 1.26
CA ASN A 356 -12.62 23.78 2.71
C ASN A 356 -11.43 23.11 3.43
N THR A 357 -10.21 23.34 2.94
CA THR A 357 -9.00 22.64 3.39
C THR A 357 -8.03 23.58 4.09
N PHE A 358 -7.36 23.07 5.11
CA PHE A 358 -6.26 23.76 5.79
C PHE A 358 -4.93 23.28 5.20
N ILE A 359 -4.10 24.22 4.73
CA ILE A 359 -2.76 23.93 4.22
C ILE A 359 -1.79 24.79 5.02
N THR A 360 -1.24 24.21 6.09
CA THR A 360 -0.55 25.00 7.13
C THR A 360 0.85 24.50 7.43
N GLY A 361 1.80 25.41 7.66
CA GLY A 361 3.12 25.03 8.20
C GLY A 361 4.02 24.24 7.25
N ASN A 362 3.63 24.07 5.98
CA ASN A 362 4.38 23.25 5.04
C ASN A 362 5.61 23.99 4.50
N ARG A 363 6.68 23.24 4.17
CA ARG A 363 7.99 23.82 3.87
C ARG A 363 8.61 23.18 2.63
N ALA A 364 8.90 23.99 1.62
CA ALA A 364 9.77 23.60 0.51
C ALA A 364 11.18 24.17 0.77
N LEU A 365 12.18 23.28 0.88
CA LEU A 365 13.51 23.60 1.43
C LEU A 365 14.68 23.48 0.42
N ASN A 366 14.40 23.50 -0.88
CA ASN A 366 15.47 23.41 -1.87
C ASN A 366 16.35 24.69 -1.88
N ASN A 367 17.68 24.50 -1.99
CA ASN A 367 18.66 25.59 -2.03
C ASN A 367 18.76 26.30 -3.40
N ALA A 368 17.96 25.86 -4.39
CA ALA A 368 18.02 26.31 -5.78
C ALA A 368 16.81 27.19 -6.19
N GLY A 369 15.99 27.62 -5.24
CA GLY A 369 14.77 28.39 -5.48
C GLY A 369 13.50 27.54 -5.34
N ALA A 370 13.23 27.08 -4.11
CA ALA A 370 12.04 26.27 -3.80
C ALA A 370 10.75 27.03 -4.08
N ASN A 371 9.82 26.38 -4.77
CA ASN A 371 8.52 26.95 -5.12
C ASN A 371 7.40 26.31 -4.31
N GLY A 372 6.41 27.12 -3.91
CA GLY A 372 5.14 26.61 -3.37
C GLY A 372 5.30 25.93 -2.02
N GLY A 373 5.39 26.70 -0.93
CA GLY A 373 5.53 26.10 0.41
C GLY A 373 4.29 25.30 0.78
N GLY A 374 3.10 25.87 0.55
CA GLY A 374 1.83 25.16 0.65
C GLY A 374 1.52 24.38 -0.62
N ILE A 375 1.39 25.08 -1.74
CA ILE A 375 1.04 24.50 -3.05
C ILE A 375 2.02 25.00 -4.12
N ASP A 376 2.60 24.07 -4.89
CA ASP A 376 3.27 24.37 -6.15
C ASP A 376 2.43 23.92 -7.34
N ALA A 377 2.20 24.84 -8.28
CA ALA A 377 1.66 24.59 -9.62
C ALA A 377 2.72 25.02 -10.65
N GLY A 378 3.78 24.22 -10.73
CA GLY A 378 4.96 24.48 -11.55
C GLY A 378 4.75 24.38 -13.06
N SER A 379 5.83 24.35 -13.83
CA SER A 379 5.77 24.37 -15.30
C SER A 379 5.16 23.11 -15.93
N ALA A 380 5.14 21.99 -15.21
CA ALA A 380 4.49 20.76 -15.64
C ALA A 380 2.96 20.77 -15.44
N PHE A 381 2.43 21.73 -14.66
CA PHE A 381 0.99 21.90 -14.48
C PHE A 381 0.35 22.55 -15.70
N THR A 382 -0.51 21.83 -16.39
CA THR A 382 -1.25 22.32 -17.58
C THR A 382 -2.76 22.36 -17.38
N GLY A 383 -3.25 21.88 -16.24
CA GLY A 383 -4.67 21.79 -15.92
C GLY A 383 -5.28 23.09 -15.36
N THR A 384 -6.45 22.94 -14.75
CA THR A 384 -7.11 24.01 -13.98
C THR A 384 -7.26 23.57 -12.51
N LEU A 385 -6.80 24.42 -11.59
CA LEU A 385 -6.91 24.25 -10.15
C LEU A 385 -7.84 25.35 -9.58
N SER A 386 -8.91 24.93 -8.93
CA SER A 386 -9.81 25.84 -8.20
C SER A 386 -9.64 25.65 -6.69
N LEU A 387 -9.29 26.72 -6.01
CA LEU A 387 -9.21 26.83 -4.55
C LEU A 387 -10.49 27.50 -4.04
N SER A 388 -11.16 26.93 -3.04
CA SER A 388 -12.42 27.43 -2.52
C SER A 388 -12.56 27.25 -1.02
N ASN A 389 -12.74 28.35 -0.28
CA ASN A 389 -12.91 28.33 1.18
C ASN A 389 -11.71 27.71 1.93
N ASP A 390 -10.51 27.84 1.38
CA ASP A 390 -9.30 27.25 1.98
C ASP A 390 -8.56 28.25 2.88
N SER A 391 -7.76 27.72 3.81
CA SER A 391 -6.80 28.49 4.61
C SER A 391 -5.40 27.99 4.33
N ILE A 392 -4.60 28.80 3.63
CA ILE A 392 -3.23 28.50 3.23
C ILE A 392 -2.30 29.43 4.00
N THR A 393 -1.78 28.96 5.13
CA THR A 393 -1.11 29.82 6.12
C THR A 393 0.19 29.25 6.66
N LEU A 394 1.13 30.10 7.09
CA LEU A 394 2.36 29.67 7.76
C LEU A 394 3.26 28.74 6.93
N ASN A 395 3.08 28.71 5.61
CA ASN A 395 3.89 27.89 4.72
C ASN A 395 5.16 28.64 4.29
N PHE A 396 6.23 27.92 3.98
CA PHE A 396 7.54 28.48 3.63
C PHE A 396 8.07 27.91 2.31
N ALA A 397 8.51 28.80 1.41
CA ALA A 397 9.30 28.47 0.22
C ALA A 397 10.12 29.69 -0.22
N THR A 398 11.07 29.53 -1.14
CA THR A 398 11.80 30.69 -1.69
C THR A 398 10.88 31.56 -2.55
N ASN A 399 10.03 30.92 -3.37
CA ASN A 399 9.04 31.58 -4.22
C ASN A 399 7.64 31.06 -3.89
N GLY A 400 6.70 31.95 -3.59
CA GLY A 400 5.31 31.57 -3.30
C GLY A 400 5.17 30.68 -2.06
N GLY A 401 5.48 31.20 -0.87
CA GLY A 401 5.40 30.46 0.40
C GLY A 401 4.04 29.79 0.59
N GLY A 402 2.94 30.47 0.27
CA GLY A 402 1.61 29.85 0.24
C GLY A 402 1.37 29.06 -1.04
N VAL A 403 1.27 29.78 -2.17
CA VAL A 403 1.01 29.19 -3.49
C VAL A 403 2.01 29.76 -4.50
N PHE A 404 2.59 28.90 -5.33
CA PHE A 404 3.32 29.27 -6.53
C PHE A 404 2.59 28.77 -7.79
N TRP A 405 2.54 29.59 -8.84
CA TRP A 405 1.98 29.21 -10.13
C TRP A 405 2.86 29.71 -11.26
N ALA A 406 3.41 28.77 -12.05
CA ALA A 406 4.36 29.06 -13.13
C ALA A 406 3.71 29.68 -14.38
N ARG A 407 2.37 29.70 -14.47
CA ARG A 407 1.63 30.19 -15.65
C ARG A 407 2.01 29.49 -16.96
N ALA A 408 2.20 28.17 -16.91
CA ALA A 408 2.36 27.37 -18.11
C ALA A 408 1.16 27.54 -19.05
N ASP A 409 1.39 27.42 -20.37
CA ASP A 409 0.37 27.63 -21.38
C ASP A 409 -0.86 26.74 -21.15
N GLY A 410 -2.06 27.35 -21.17
CA GLY A 410 -3.32 26.67 -20.92
C GLY A 410 -3.65 26.42 -19.44
N SER A 411 -2.68 26.54 -18.53
CA SER A 411 -2.89 26.35 -17.10
C SER A 411 -3.72 27.48 -16.47
N ARG A 412 -4.48 27.15 -15.42
CA ARG A 412 -5.30 28.14 -14.68
C ARG A 412 -5.31 27.82 -13.20
N VAL A 413 -5.07 28.84 -12.37
CA VAL A 413 -5.34 28.77 -10.93
C VAL A 413 -6.40 29.82 -10.59
N ARG A 414 -7.45 29.40 -9.88
CA ARG A 414 -8.55 30.27 -9.43
C ARG A 414 -8.68 30.14 -7.93
N ALA A 415 -8.80 31.27 -7.23
CA ALA A 415 -9.05 31.30 -5.81
C ALA A 415 -10.39 32.01 -5.54
N HIS A 416 -11.26 31.37 -4.77
CA HIS A 416 -12.53 31.93 -4.33
C HIS A 416 -12.65 31.79 -2.82
N ASN A 417 -12.90 32.89 -2.11
CA ASN A 417 -13.02 32.90 -0.64
C ASN A 417 -11.89 32.13 0.08
N THR A 418 -10.66 32.23 -0.43
CA THR A 418 -9.50 31.47 0.06
C THR A 418 -8.54 32.44 0.73
N ASN A 419 -8.18 32.16 1.98
CA ASN A 419 -7.24 32.96 2.75
C ASN A 419 -5.81 32.47 2.52
N ILE A 420 -4.96 33.29 1.90
CA ILE A 420 -3.54 32.99 1.68
C ILE A 420 -2.74 34.06 2.44
N ALA A 421 -2.36 33.75 3.68
CA ALA A 421 -1.78 34.75 4.59
C ALA A 421 -0.67 34.17 5.47
N GLN A 422 0.18 35.04 6.03
CA GLN A 422 1.24 34.65 6.97
C GLN A 422 2.21 33.59 6.43
N ASN A 423 2.36 33.50 5.11
CA ASN A 423 3.32 32.62 4.47
C ASN A 423 4.67 33.34 4.34
N LEU A 424 5.76 32.59 4.47
CA LEU A 424 7.12 33.09 4.57
C LEU A 424 7.89 32.83 3.26
N LEU A 425 8.69 33.83 2.86
CA LEU A 425 9.64 33.76 1.75
C LEU A 425 11.06 33.96 2.27
N ASN A 426 12.08 33.37 1.64
CA ASN A 426 13.46 33.64 2.04
C ASN A 426 13.96 34.99 1.48
N ASN A 427 14.19 35.94 2.40
CA ASN A 427 14.97 37.19 2.31
C ASN A 427 15.05 37.95 0.96
N THR A 428 13.95 38.61 0.58
CA THR A 428 13.87 40.07 0.45
C THR A 428 12.39 40.47 0.51
N ASN A 429 12.09 41.63 1.09
CA ASN A 429 10.76 42.22 1.17
C ASN A 429 10.13 42.44 -0.22
N THR A 430 9.61 41.40 -0.86
CA THR A 430 8.66 41.53 -1.98
C THR A 430 7.55 40.53 -1.79
N SER A 431 6.46 41.00 -1.21
CA SER A 431 5.15 40.39 -1.35
C SER A 431 4.84 40.21 -2.84
N LEU A 432 4.80 38.98 -3.33
CA LEU A 432 4.28 38.66 -4.65
C LEU A 432 3.16 37.64 -4.50
N ILE A 433 1.98 38.15 -4.12
CA ILE A 433 0.73 38.20 -4.87
C ILE A 433 -0.32 38.73 -3.88
N SER A 434 -0.74 39.99 -4.05
CA SER A 434 -2.05 40.43 -3.55
C SER A 434 -3.08 40.01 -4.58
N PHE A 435 -4.10 39.26 -4.17
CA PHE A 435 -5.33 39.10 -4.95
C PHE A 435 -6.22 40.32 -4.82
#